data_AF-A0A7J3XE28-F1
#
_entry.id   AF-A0A7J3XE28-F1
#
_cell.length_a   1.000
_cell.length_b   1.000
_cell.length_c   1.000
_cell.angle_alpha   90.00
_cell.angle_beta   90.00
_cell.angle_gamma   90.00
#
_symmetry.space_group_name_H-M   'P 1'
#
loop_
_entity.id
_entity.type
_entity.pdbx_description
1 polymer ?
#
loop_
_entity_poly.entity_id
_entity_poly.type
_entity_poly.pdbx_seq_one_letter_code
_entity_poly.pdbx_strand_id
1 'polypeptide(L)'
;MVLTEEEKAFVRRVWERKKPMRMTYIELERLYEWFLEECRKNGIDPATIDFEMVIDAELDYYENQARLEAEIVKAMPAEIPELEELEFYRERVAELERRIAELERRVPREEFERIERALKEWKKRYEETKRMLEEVRRTPGVTEEDVARIVRKALKEIGEPLGRILKSLHERVRTLEESLEVIPKVIEEVTREVLERLYRVEPPIKIREVTCPRDYTKEPQLVEETMLIVARLFGFPSNYWYLCDKCRREELGLLPPEVYIQDLTKPETMAISPIPPEYYRWLMKVANELKRAKGKLP
;
A
#
# COMPACT_ATOMS: atom_id res chain seq x y z
N MET A 1 -20.72 24.14 -10.84
CA MET A 1 -22.00 23.68 -10.27
C MET A 1 -22.97 24.86 -10.28
N VAL A 2 -24.29 24.68 -10.32
CA VAL A 2 -25.23 25.83 -10.25
C VAL A 2 -25.84 25.87 -8.86
N LEU A 3 -25.64 26.97 -8.12
CA LEU A 3 -26.27 27.17 -6.81
C LEU A 3 -27.80 27.19 -6.93
N THR A 4 -28.46 26.59 -5.94
CA THR A 4 -29.90 26.69 -5.72
C THR A 4 -30.30 28.11 -5.29
N GLU A 5 -31.59 28.45 -5.38
CA GLU A 5 -32.07 29.76 -4.94
C GLU A 5 -31.88 29.99 -3.42
N GLU A 6 -31.93 28.93 -2.61
CA GLU A 6 -31.67 29.00 -1.18
C GLU A 6 -30.18 29.27 -0.87
N GLU A 7 -29.28 28.61 -1.60
CA GLU A 7 -27.83 28.85 -1.50
C GLU A 7 -27.44 30.25 -1.98
N LYS A 8 -28.03 30.74 -3.08
CA LYS A 8 -27.85 32.12 -3.52
C LYS A 8 -28.36 33.12 -2.48
N ALA A 9 -29.51 32.84 -1.86
CA ALA A 9 -30.04 33.67 -0.79
C ALA A 9 -29.11 33.68 0.44
N PHE A 10 -28.51 32.53 0.78
CA PHE A 10 -27.50 32.43 1.82
C PHE A 10 -26.27 33.30 1.51
N VAL A 11 -25.66 33.16 0.32
CA VAL A 11 -24.49 33.96 -0.10
C VAL A 11 -24.79 35.45 -0.06
N ARG A 12 -25.98 35.88 -0.51
CA ARG A 12 -26.43 37.28 -0.40
C ARG A 12 -26.48 37.77 1.04
N ARG A 13 -26.99 36.96 1.97
CA ARG A 13 -27.03 37.35 3.40
C ARG A 13 -25.64 37.50 3.98
N VAL A 14 -24.73 36.57 3.69
CA VAL A 14 -23.32 36.64 4.15
C VAL A 14 -22.67 37.91 3.61
N TRP A 15 -22.85 38.18 2.32
CA TRP A 15 -22.37 39.39 1.66
C TRP A 15 -22.88 40.68 2.33
N GLU A 16 -24.19 40.81 2.55
CA GLU A 16 -24.73 42.03 3.17
C GLU A 16 -24.26 42.22 4.62
N ARG A 17 -24.04 41.14 5.37
CA ARG A 17 -23.58 41.22 6.76
C ARG A 17 -22.11 41.59 6.90
N LYS A 18 -21.27 41.12 5.97
CA LYS A 18 -19.81 41.24 6.07
C LYS A 18 -19.20 42.36 5.23
N LYS A 19 -20.03 43.14 4.51
CA LYS A 19 -19.55 44.34 3.82
C LYS A 19 -19.00 45.38 4.81
N PRO A 20 -17.92 46.11 4.42
CA PRO A 20 -17.19 45.97 3.17
C PRO A 20 -16.26 44.75 3.18
N MET A 21 -16.25 44.00 2.07
CA MET A 21 -15.32 42.87 1.87
C MET A 21 -14.27 43.23 0.84
N ARG A 22 -13.08 42.65 0.97
CA ARG A 22 -11.97 42.79 0.02
C ARG A 22 -12.20 42.02 -1.29
N MET A 23 -12.99 40.94 -1.23
CA MET A 23 -13.46 40.20 -2.41
C MET A 23 -14.78 40.77 -2.95
N THR A 24 -15.07 40.52 -4.23
CA THR A 24 -16.34 40.85 -4.88
C THR A 24 -17.43 39.83 -4.54
N TYR A 25 -18.70 40.22 -4.77
CA TYR A 25 -19.83 39.30 -4.59
C TYR A 25 -19.71 38.04 -5.46
N ILE A 26 -19.21 38.19 -6.68
CA ILE A 26 -19.02 37.08 -7.63
C ILE A 26 -17.93 36.13 -7.11
N GLU A 27 -16.86 36.66 -6.51
CA GLU A 27 -15.81 35.86 -5.89
C GLU A 27 -16.32 35.10 -4.66
N LEU A 28 -17.14 35.73 -3.82
CA LEU A 28 -17.78 35.05 -2.69
C LEU A 28 -18.73 33.93 -3.14
N GLU A 29 -19.50 34.16 -4.21
CA GLU A 29 -20.39 33.17 -4.81
C GLU A 29 -19.60 31.96 -5.34
N ARG A 30 -18.52 32.22 -6.09
CA ARG A 30 -17.61 31.16 -6.57
C ARG A 30 -16.92 30.41 -5.45
N LEU A 31 -16.55 31.11 -4.38
CA LEU A 31 -15.91 30.50 -3.22
C LEU A 31 -16.86 29.54 -2.50
N TYR A 32 -18.13 29.92 -2.39
CA TYR A 32 -19.17 29.05 -1.83
C TYR A 32 -19.46 27.85 -2.73
N GLU A 33 -19.50 28.03 -4.06
CA GLU A 33 -19.61 26.92 -5.01
C GLU A 33 -18.44 25.94 -4.88
N TRP A 34 -17.21 26.45 -4.80
CA TRP A 34 -16.02 25.64 -4.60
C TRP A 34 -16.09 24.87 -3.28
N PHE A 35 -16.45 25.54 -2.17
CA PHE A 35 -16.60 24.91 -0.85
C PHE A 35 -17.58 23.74 -0.88
N LEU A 36 -18.77 23.93 -1.47
CA LEU A 36 -19.77 22.86 -1.58
C LEU A 36 -19.30 21.69 -2.46
N GLU A 37 -18.58 21.98 -3.55
CA GLU A 37 -17.99 20.95 -4.39
C GLU A 37 -16.94 20.13 -3.63
N GLU A 38 -16.10 20.82 -2.86
CA GLU A 38 -15.01 20.19 -2.10
C GLU A 38 -15.54 19.37 -0.93
N CYS A 39 -16.55 19.86 -0.20
CA CYS A 39 -17.27 19.06 0.79
C CYS A 39 -17.88 17.79 0.16
N ARG A 40 -18.51 17.90 -1.02
CA ARG A 40 -19.07 16.74 -1.72
C ARG A 40 -18.00 15.72 -2.12
N LYS A 41 -16.86 16.17 -2.65
CA LYS A 41 -15.74 15.28 -3.03
C LYS A 41 -15.21 14.50 -1.83
N ASN A 42 -15.14 15.15 -0.67
CA ASN A 42 -14.60 14.57 0.56
C ASN A 42 -15.66 13.89 1.44
N GLY A 43 -16.92 13.80 0.97
CA GLY A 43 -18.02 13.18 1.73
C GLY A 43 -18.40 13.93 3.02
N ILE A 44 -18.08 15.22 3.11
CA ILE A 44 -18.36 16.07 4.27
C ILE A 44 -19.71 16.74 4.05
N ASP A 45 -20.59 16.71 5.07
CA ASP A 45 -21.81 17.52 5.06
C ASP A 45 -21.43 19.00 5.22
N PRO A 46 -21.72 19.88 4.23
CA PRO A 46 -21.37 21.30 4.31
C PRO A 46 -21.92 22.02 5.55
N ALA A 47 -23.02 21.53 6.14
CA ALA A 47 -23.60 22.10 7.35
C ALA A 47 -22.72 21.93 8.59
N THR A 48 -21.71 21.05 8.54
CA THR A 48 -20.75 20.82 9.65
C THR A 48 -19.68 21.90 9.72
N ILE A 49 -19.46 22.65 8.64
CA ILE A 49 -18.49 23.75 8.57
C ILE A 49 -19.28 25.05 8.44
N ASP A 50 -19.16 25.93 9.44
CA ASP A 50 -19.82 27.24 9.40
C ASP A 50 -19.09 28.19 8.44
N PHE A 51 -19.48 28.13 7.16
CA PHE A 51 -18.91 28.97 6.10
C PHE A 51 -18.94 30.46 6.45
N GLU A 52 -20.03 30.95 7.08
CA GLU A 52 -20.14 32.37 7.45
C GLU A 52 -19.11 32.73 8.52
N MET A 53 -18.82 31.85 9.48
CA MET A 53 -17.78 32.10 10.49
C MET A 53 -16.36 32.01 9.92
N VAL A 54 -16.09 31.10 8.99
CA VAL A 54 -14.73 30.87 8.46
C VAL A 54 -14.28 31.98 7.51
N ILE A 55 -15.21 32.54 6.73
CA ILE A 55 -14.94 33.64 5.80
C ILE A 55 -14.59 34.94 6.53
N ASP A 56 -13.51 35.57 6.11
CA ASP A 56 -13.04 36.85 6.61
C ASP A 56 -13.19 37.95 5.53
N ALA A 57 -13.78 39.07 5.94
CA ALA A 57 -14.05 40.21 5.05
C ALA A 57 -12.77 40.94 4.62
N GLU A 58 -11.71 40.87 5.43
CA GLU A 58 -10.44 41.57 5.16
C GLU A 58 -9.52 40.78 4.21
N LEU A 59 -9.83 39.50 3.99
CA LEU A 59 -9.04 38.60 3.17
C LEU A 59 -9.56 38.54 1.73
N ASP A 60 -8.66 38.31 0.78
CA ASP A 60 -9.04 38.08 -0.61
C ASP A 60 -9.59 36.65 -0.84
N TYR A 61 -9.93 36.35 -2.10
CA TYR A 61 -10.50 35.06 -2.48
C TYR A 61 -9.61 33.88 -2.10
N TYR A 62 -8.31 33.94 -2.42
CA TYR A 62 -7.38 32.83 -2.24
C TYR A 62 -7.05 32.62 -0.76
N GLU A 63 -6.93 33.71 0.00
CA GLU A 63 -6.73 33.67 1.45
C GLU A 63 -7.91 33.00 2.16
N ASN A 64 -9.15 33.32 1.76
CA ASN A 64 -10.33 32.67 2.30
C ASN A 64 -10.50 31.22 1.84
N GLN A 65 -10.12 30.91 0.60
CA GLN A 65 -10.09 29.54 0.09
C GLN A 65 -9.17 28.65 0.94
N ALA A 66 -7.95 29.11 1.24
CA ALA A 66 -7.01 28.37 2.08
C ALA A 66 -7.53 28.15 3.53
N ARG A 67 -8.26 29.12 4.09
CA ARG A 67 -8.90 28.96 5.41
C ARG A 67 -10.00 27.91 5.39
N LEU A 68 -10.85 27.94 4.37
CA LEU A 68 -11.89 26.93 4.18
C LEU A 68 -11.29 25.55 3.93
N GLU A 69 -10.21 25.45 3.16
CA GLU A 69 -9.48 24.20 2.94
C GLU A 69 -8.97 23.61 4.26
N ALA A 70 -8.38 24.44 5.13
CA ALA A 70 -7.92 23.99 6.44
C ALA A 70 -9.07 23.49 7.34
N GLU A 71 -10.23 24.14 7.30
CA GLU A 71 -11.41 23.69 8.06
C GLU A 71 -12.04 22.43 7.46
N ILE A 72 -12.05 22.30 6.13
CA ILE A 72 -12.43 21.07 5.42
C ILE A 72 -11.53 19.93 5.88
N VAL A 73 -10.20 20.11 5.88
CA VAL A 73 -9.24 19.09 6.33
C VAL A 73 -9.45 18.71 7.80
N LYS A 74 -9.80 19.65 8.68
CA LYS A 74 -10.15 19.34 10.07
C LYS A 74 -11.46 18.60 10.23
N ALA A 75 -12.44 18.91 9.38
CA ALA A 75 -13.75 18.27 9.36
C ALA A 75 -13.74 16.92 8.63
N MET A 76 -12.67 16.60 7.89
CA MET A 76 -12.44 15.24 7.41
C MET A 76 -12.42 14.32 8.63
N PRO A 77 -13.21 13.23 8.61
CA PRO A 77 -13.17 12.26 9.70
C PRO A 77 -11.74 11.79 9.88
N ALA A 78 -11.22 11.95 11.11
CA ALA A 78 -9.89 11.53 11.51
C ALA A 78 -9.82 10.00 11.59
N GLU A 79 -10.07 9.32 10.48
CA GLU A 79 -9.49 8.02 10.26
C GLU A 79 -8.06 8.28 9.80
N ILE A 80 -7.13 8.22 10.75
CA ILE A 80 -5.71 8.07 10.48
C ILE A 80 -5.40 6.56 10.63
N PRO A 81 -5.45 5.76 9.55
CA PRO A 81 -4.91 4.39 9.50
C PRO A 81 -3.40 4.29 9.83
N GLU A 82 -2.69 5.41 9.91
CA GLU A 82 -1.23 5.45 9.87
C GLU A 82 -0.56 4.77 11.07
N LEU A 83 -1.19 4.67 12.24
CA LEU A 83 -0.56 4.09 13.44
C LEU A 83 -0.47 2.56 13.42
N GLU A 84 -1.52 1.88 12.96
CA GLU A 84 -1.52 0.42 12.79
C GLU A 84 -0.73 0.00 11.55
N GLU A 85 -0.75 0.82 10.49
CA GLU A 85 0.08 0.62 9.30
C GLU A 85 1.57 0.82 9.61
N LEU A 86 1.92 1.82 10.44
CA LEU A 86 3.27 2.01 10.97
C LEU A 86 3.72 0.85 11.87
N GLU A 87 2.84 0.29 12.71
CA GLU A 87 3.17 -0.89 13.52
C GLU A 87 3.37 -2.15 12.67
N PHE A 88 2.53 -2.37 11.65
CA PHE A 88 2.71 -3.42 10.66
C PHE A 88 4.05 -3.29 9.92
N TYR A 89 4.40 -2.09 9.44
CA TYR A 89 5.69 -1.86 8.79
C TYR A 89 6.86 -2.01 9.76
N ARG A 90 6.71 -1.62 11.04
CA ARG A 90 7.74 -1.82 12.07
C ARG A 90 7.99 -3.30 12.35
N GLU A 91 6.94 -4.12 12.45
CA GLU A 91 7.06 -5.57 12.62
C GLU A 91 7.70 -6.23 11.40
N ARG A 92 7.34 -5.78 10.20
CA ARG A 92 7.90 -6.32 8.95
C ARG A 92 9.39 -5.98 8.79
N VAL A 93 9.80 -4.76 9.16
CA VAL A 93 11.22 -4.37 9.21
C VAL A 93 11.98 -5.24 10.20
N ALA A 94 11.44 -5.45 11.41
CA ALA A 94 12.09 -6.29 12.43
C ALA A 94 12.24 -7.76 11.98
N GLU A 95 11.27 -8.30 11.25
CA GLU A 95 11.36 -9.64 10.65
C GLU A 95 12.45 -9.71 9.56
N LEU A 96 12.52 -8.69 8.71
CA LEU A 96 13.55 -8.59 7.67
C LEU A 96 14.94 -8.44 8.27
N GLU A 97 15.11 -7.64 9.32
CA GLU A 97 16.37 -7.50 10.06
C GLU A 97 16.80 -8.83 10.70
N ARG A 98 15.87 -9.61 11.28
CA ARG A 98 16.15 -10.96 11.79
C ARG A 98 16.60 -11.90 10.68
N ARG A 99 15.94 -11.87 9.52
CA ARG A 99 16.31 -12.67 8.35
C ARG A 99 17.68 -12.28 7.79
N ILE A 100 17.99 -10.98 7.72
CA ILE A 100 19.31 -10.48 7.34
C ILE A 100 20.36 -10.97 8.35
N ALA A 101 20.12 -10.83 9.64
CA ALA A 101 21.04 -11.31 10.67
C ALA A 101 21.24 -12.84 10.63
N GLU A 102 20.21 -13.61 10.25
CA GLU A 102 20.31 -15.05 10.04
C GLU A 102 21.10 -15.41 8.77
N LEU A 103 20.93 -14.64 7.69
CA LEU A 103 21.70 -14.78 6.46
C LEU A 103 23.18 -14.40 6.66
N GLU A 104 23.45 -13.32 7.40
CA GLU A 104 24.79 -12.91 7.80
C GLU A 104 25.47 -13.93 8.73
N ARG A 105 24.68 -14.66 9.54
CA ARG A 105 25.20 -15.81 10.33
C ARG A 105 25.48 -17.04 9.46
N ARG A 106 24.75 -17.22 8.36
CA ARG A 106 24.88 -18.36 7.44
C ARG A 106 25.98 -18.20 6.40
N VAL A 107 26.35 -16.98 6.04
CA VAL A 107 27.54 -16.70 5.22
C VAL A 107 28.66 -16.25 6.15
N PRO A 108 29.64 -17.12 6.49
CA PRO A 108 30.70 -16.75 7.41
C PRO A 108 31.42 -15.51 6.89
N ARG A 109 31.58 -14.48 7.73
CA ARG A 109 32.33 -13.26 7.42
C ARG A 109 33.74 -13.56 6.89
N GLU A 110 34.33 -14.66 7.37
CA GLU A 110 35.60 -15.22 6.91
C GLU A 110 35.62 -15.56 5.41
N GLU A 111 34.48 -15.96 4.85
CA GLU A 111 34.35 -16.34 3.44
C GLU A 111 34.19 -15.11 2.54
N PHE A 112 33.48 -14.08 3.00
CA PHE A 112 33.50 -12.75 2.37
C PHE A 112 34.90 -12.16 2.35
N GLU A 113 35.62 -12.21 3.48
CA GLU A 113 37.01 -11.76 3.56
C GLU A 113 37.96 -12.60 2.69
N ARG A 114 37.66 -13.88 2.46
CA ARG A 114 38.43 -14.75 1.56
C ARG A 114 38.21 -14.36 0.10
N ILE A 115 36.96 -14.09 -0.28
CA ILE A 115 36.58 -13.63 -1.62
C ILE A 115 37.17 -12.23 -1.88
N GLU A 116 37.10 -11.32 -0.90
CA GLU A 116 37.64 -9.97 -1.02
C GLU A 116 39.17 -9.98 -1.15
N ARG A 117 39.87 -10.82 -0.37
CA ARG A 117 41.31 -11.04 -0.52
C ARG A 117 41.67 -11.61 -1.90
N ALA A 118 40.94 -12.61 -2.38
CA ALA A 118 41.13 -13.16 -3.71
C ALA A 118 40.92 -12.07 -4.79
N LEU A 119 39.84 -11.28 -4.67
CA LEU A 119 39.52 -10.22 -5.63
C LEU A 119 40.59 -9.12 -5.67
N LYS A 120 41.16 -8.78 -4.50
CA LYS A 120 42.29 -7.84 -4.40
C LYS A 120 43.58 -8.39 -5.02
N GLU A 121 43.89 -9.66 -4.80
CA GLU A 121 45.03 -10.33 -5.42
C GLU A 121 44.88 -10.40 -6.95
N TRP A 122 43.68 -10.74 -7.44
CA TRP A 122 43.41 -10.83 -8.88
C TRP A 122 43.43 -9.47 -9.58
N LYS A 123 42.93 -8.40 -8.94
CA LYS A 123 43.10 -7.03 -9.47
C LYS A 123 44.58 -6.67 -9.62
N LYS A 124 45.41 -7.05 -8.65
CA LYS A 124 46.87 -6.80 -8.73
C LYS A 124 47.50 -7.58 -9.90
N ARG A 125 47.19 -8.87 -10.05
CA ARG A 125 47.70 -9.69 -11.17
C ARG A 125 47.24 -9.16 -12.53
N TYR A 126 46.01 -8.67 -12.64
CA TYR A 126 45.51 -8.05 -13.86
C TYR A 126 46.32 -6.80 -14.23
N GLU A 127 46.58 -5.91 -13.28
CA GLU A 127 47.38 -4.71 -13.52
C GLU A 127 48.84 -5.03 -13.87
N GLU A 128 49.45 -6.03 -13.21
CA GLU A 128 50.78 -6.53 -13.55
C GLU A 128 50.83 -7.10 -14.98
N THR A 129 49.83 -7.92 -15.35
CA THR A 129 49.72 -8.50 -16.71
C THR A 129 49.51 -7.42 -17.76
N LYS A 130 48.70 -6.40 -17.46
CA LYS A 130 48.47 -5.26 -18.33
C LYS A 130 49.75 -4.45 -18.56
N ARG A 131 50.54 -4.20 -17.52
CA ARG A 131 51.85 -3.54 -17.63
C ARG A 131 52.83 -4.36 -18.47
N MET A 132 52.91 -5.67 -18.24
CA MET A 132 53.74 -6.56 -19.07
C MET A 132 53.29 -6.51 -20.54
N LEU A 133 51.99 -6.40 -20.81
CA LEU A 133 51.48 -6.26 -22.17
C LEU A 133 51.91 -4.95 -22.83
N GLU A 134 51.90 -3.85 -22.09
CA GLU A 134 52.35 -2.55 -22.56
C GLU A 134 53.86 -2.52 -22.82
N GLU A 135 54.67 -3.18 -21.99
CA GLU A 135 56.11 -3.34 -22.18
C GLU A 135 56.44 -4.21 -23.41
N VAL A 136 55.73 -5.32 -23.58
CA VAL A 136 55.87 -6.20 -24.75
C VAL A 136 55.48 -5.45 -26.03
N ARG A 137 54.41 -4.64 -26.01
CA ARG A 137 54.02 -3.77 -27.13
C ARG A 137 55.06 -2.70 -27.49
N ARG A 138 55.88 -2.28 -26.53
CA ARG A 138 56.96 -1.29 -26.73
C ARG A 138 58.28 -1.91 -27.16
N THR A 139 58.43 -3.23 -27.05
CA THR A 139 59.64 -3.94 -27.46
C THR A 139 59.71 -4.04 -28.99
N PRO A 140 60.74 -3.47 -29.65
CA PRO A 140 60.89 -3.57 -31.11
C PRO A 140 61.09 -5.04 -31.52
N GLY A 141 60.32 -5.51 -32.50
CA GLY A 141 60.45 -6.86 -33.07
C GLY A 141 59.48 -7.91 -32.52
N VAL A 142 58.57 -7.55 -31.61
CA VAL A 142 57.47 -8.44 -31.18
C VAL A 142 56.31 -8.35 -32.17
N THR A 143 55.87 -9.50 -32.69
CA THR A 143 54.74 -9.55 -33.64
C THR A 143 53.39 -9.62 -32.91
N GLU A 144 52.30 -9.27 -33.60
CA GLU A 144 50.95 -9.39 -33.03
C GLU A 144 50.59 -10.83 -32.61
N GLU A 145 51.17 -11.84 -33.26
CA GLU A 145 51.02 -13.25 -32.88
C GLU A 145 51.69 -13.59 -31.55
N ASP A 146 52.85 -12.99 -31.27
CA ASP A 146 53.53 -13.15 -29.99
C ASP A 146 52.72 -12.55 -28.85
N VAL A 147 52.17 -11.35 -29.07
CA VAL A 147 51.24 -10.69 -28.13
C VAL A 147 50.01 -11.56 -27.92
N ALA A 148 49.37 -12.06 -28.98
CA ALA A 148 48.18 -12.91 -28.88
C ALA A 148 48.44 -14.24 -28.17
N ARG A 149 49.66 -14.80 -28.29
CA ARG A 149 50.09 -16.02 -27.59
C ARG A 149 50.29 -15.76 -26.10
N ILE A 150 50.90 -14.64 -25.73
CA ILE A 150 51.09 -14.22 -24.34
C ILE A 150 49.73 -13.93 -23.67
N VAL A 151 48.85 -13.20 -24.36
CA VAL A 151 47.48 -12.91 -23.89
C VAL A 151 46.69 -14.19 -23.67
N ARG A 152 46.72 -15.13 -24.61
CA ARG A 152 46.00 -16.41 -24.48
C ARG A 152 46.50 -17.25 -23.31
N LYS A 153 47.81 -17.29 -23.08
CA LYS A 153 48.39 -18.02 -21.95
C LYS A 153 47.98 -17.38 -20.62
N ALA A 154 48.08 -16.05 -20.50
CA ALA A 154 47.66 -15.32 -19.30
C ALA A 154 46.15 -15.46 -19.02
N LEU A 155 45.31 -15.33 -20.05
CA LEU A 155 43.86 -15.52 -19.91
C LEU A 155 43.47 -16.94 -19.52
N LYS A 156 44.22 -17.95 -19.95
CA LYS A 156 43.99 -19.35 -19.55
C LYS A 156 44.36 -19.60 -18.09
N GLU A 157 45.51 -19.06 -17.65
CA GLU A 157 45.97 -19.15 -16.26
C GLU A 157 45.07 -18.39 -15.28
N ILE A 158 44.44 -17.29 -15.72
CA ILE A 158 43.45 -16.51 -14.95
C ILE A 158 42.06 -17.15 -15.02
N GLY A 159 41.64 -17.63 -16.18
CA GLY A 159 40.27 -18.05 -16.46
C GLY A 159 39.86 -19.36 -15.79
N GLU A 160 40.75 -20.35 -15.68
CA GLU A 160 40.42 -21.64 -15.07
C GLU A 160 40.14 -21.56 -13.55
N PRO A 161 40.91 -20.80 -12.75
CA PRO A 161 40.59 -20.57 -11.34
C PRO A 161 39.34 -19.73 -11.12
N LEU A 162 39.16 -18.66 -11.90
CA LEU A 162 37.99 -17.77 -11.81
C LEU A 162 36.71 -18.50 -12.21
N GLY A 163 36.78 -19.36 -13.23
CA GLY A 163 35.68 -20.24 -13.60
C GLY A 163 35.28 -21.22 -12.49
N ARG A 164 36.24 -21.75 -11.72
CA ARG A 164 35.96 -22.62 -10.56
C ARG A 164 35.33 -21.85 -9.40
N ILE A 165 35.83 -20.67 -9.09
CA ILE A 165 35.26 -19.79 -8.05
C ILE A 165 33.85 -19.34 -8.44
N LEU A 166 33.67 -18.89 -9.69
CA LEU A 166 32.36 -18.50 -10.21
C LEU A 166 31.39 -19.68 -10.21
N LYS A 167 31.81 -20.89 -10.59
CA LYS A 167 30.93 -22.06 -10.57
C LYS A 167 30.51 -22.45 -9.15
N SER A 168 31.42 -22.40 -8.19
CA SER A 168 31.11 -22.63 -6.77
C SER A 168 30.21 -21.56 -6.18
N LEU A 169 30.41 -20.28 -6.54
CA LEU A 169 29.51 -19.19 -6.21
C LEU A 169 28.16 -19.35 -6.90
N HIS A 170 28.12 -19.78 -8.16
CA HIS A 170 26.89 -19.99 -8.91
C HIS A 170 26.09 -21.17 -8.35
N GLU A 171 26.72 -22.26 -7.92
CA GLU A 171 26.03 -23.39 -7.27
C GLU A 171 25.48 -23.01 -5.88
N ARG A 172 26.18 -22.12 -5.15
CA ARG A 172 25.74 -21.59 -3.85
C ARG A 172 24.69 -20.49 -3.95
N VAL A 173 24.84 -19.59 -4.91
CA VAL A 173 23.84 -18.60 -5.29
C VAL A 173 22.62 -19.32 -5.83
N ARG A 174 22.76 -20.37 -6.63
CA ARG A 174 21.65 -21.21 -7.06
C ARG A 174 20.95 -21.90 -5.90
N THR A 175 21.66 -22.40 -4.88
CA THR A 175 20.99 -22.97 -3.68
C THR A 175 20.32 -21.90 -2.81
N LEU A 176 20.88 -20.67 -2.76
CA LEU A 176 20.26 -19.52 -2.13
C LEU A 176 19.09 -18.95 -2.93
N GLU A 177 19.16 -18.94 -4.26
CA GLU A 177 18.12 -18.56 -5.22
C GLU A 177 17.03 -19.62 -5.26
N GLU A 178 17.33 -20.91 -5.15
CA GLU A 178 16.33 -21.97 -4.98
C GLU A 178 15.67 -21.88 -3.59
N SER A 179 16.35 -21.33 -2.57
CA SER A 179 15.76 -21.02 -1.25
C SER A 179 14.98 -19.69 -1.23
N LEU A 180 15.36 -18.73 -2.08
CA LEU A 180 14.74 -17.40 -2.21
C LEU A 180 13.61 -17.39 -3.24
N GLU A 181 13.64 -18.23 -4.29
CA GLU A 181 12.58 -18.39 -5.31
C GLU A 181 11.32 -19.01 -4.73
N VAL A 182 11.42 -19.74 -3.61
CA VAL A 182 10.23 -20.20 -2.86
C VAL A 182 9.43 -19.00 -2.36
N ILE A 183 10.05 -17.84 -2.07
CA ILE A 183 9.31 -16.70 -1.52
C ILE A 183 8.47 -15.99 -2.60
N PRO A 184 9.01 -15.60 -3.77
CA PRO A 184 8.22 -15.07 -4.87
C PRO A 184 7.29 -16.11 -5.50
N LYS A 185 7.69 -17.39 -5.67
CA LYS A 185 6.78 -18.40 -6.22
C LYS A 185 5.67 -18.79 -5.25
N VAL A 186 5.91 -18.90 -3.95
CA VAL A 186 4.82 -19.08 -2.97
C VAL A 186 3.97 -17.83 -2.88
N ILE A 187 4.55 -16.62 -2.93
CA ILE A 187 3.74 -15.39 -2.96
C ILE A 187 2.94 -15.32 -4.27
N GLU A 188 3.49 -15.66 -5.42
CA GLU A 188 2.83 -15.58 -6.72
C GLU A 188 1.84 -16.74 -6.93
N GLU A 189 2.12 -17.96 -6.47
CA GLU A 189 1.19 -19.09 -6.46
C GLU A 189 0.11 -18.92 -5.40
N VAL A 190 0.41 -18.40 -4.20
CA VAL A 190 -0.63 -18.02 -3.23
C VAL A 190 -1.42 -16.85 -3.77
N THR A 191 -0.81 -15.82 -4.38
CA THR A 191 -1.54 -14.68 -4.93
C THR A 191 -2.34 -15.10 -6.17
N ARG A 192 -1.86 -16.02 -7.00
CA ARG A 192 -2.59 -16.53 -8.17
C ARG A 192 -3.64 -17.56 -7.80
N GLU A 193 -3.39 -18.46 -6.85
CA GLU A 193 -4.40 -19.40 -6.34
C GLU A 193 -5.45 -18.66 -5.50
N VAL A 194 -5.05 -17.65 -4.71
CA VAL A 194 -5.98 -16.74 -4.03
C VAL A 194 -6.73 -15.91 -5.06
N LEU A 195 -6.08 -15.29 -6.06
CA LEU A 195 -6.77 -14.55 -7.13
C LEU A 195 -7.70 -15.46 -7.95
N GLU A 196 -7.30 -16.64 -8.36
CA GLU A 196 -8.14 -17.62 -9.07
C GLU A 196 -9.28 -18.16 -8.17
N ARG A 197 -9.07 -18.24 -6.85
CA ARG A 197 -10.14 -18.51 -5.87
C ARG A 197 -11.03 -17.29 -5.63
N LEU A 198 -10.51 -16.07 -5.73
CA LEU A 198 -11.21 -14.78 -5.65
C LEU A 198 -12.05 -14.56 -6.92
N TYR A 199 -11.62 -15.08 -8.07
CA TYR A 199 -12.36 -15.12 -9.34
C TYR A 199 -13.30 -16.33 -9.46
N ARG A 200 -13.46 -17.15 -8.41
CA ARG A 200 -14.66 -18.00 -8.33
C ARG A 200 -15.85 -17.06 -8.19
N VAL A 201 -16.84 -17.25 -9.05
CA VAL A 201 -18.09 -16.44 -9.08
C VAL A 201 -18.73 -16.32 -7.69
N GLU A 202 -18.50 -17.27 -6.79
CA GLU A 202 -18.89 -17.20 -5.38
C GLU A 202 -17.87 -17.94 -4.48
N PRO A 203 -16.96 -17.26 -3.77
CA PRO A 203 -16.02 -17.91 -2.86
C PRO A 203 -16.74 -18.51 -1.63
N PRO A 204 -16.20 -19.57 -1.01
CA PRO A 204 -16.85 -20.20 0.15
C PRO A 204 -16.93 -19.22 1.31
N ILE A 205 -18.11 -19.14 1.92
CA ILE A 205 -18.36 -18.29 3.10
C ILE A 205 -18.02 -19.13 4.32
N LYS A 206 -17.02 -18.71 5.09
CA LYS A 206 -16.68 -19.35 6.36
C LYS A 206 -16.75 -18.33 7.47
N ILE A 207 -17.30 -18.77 8.60
CA ILE A 207 -17.40 -18.00 9.82
C ILE A 207 -16.51 -18.67 10.88
N ARG A 208 -15.81 -17.87 11.67
CA ARG A 208 -15.06 -18.32 12.84
C ARG A 208 -15.37 -17.44 14.03
N GLU A 209 -15.14 -17.97 15.23
CA GLU A 209 -15.18 -17.18 16.45
C GLU A 209 -13.88 -16.38 16.58
N VAL A 210 -13.98 -15.06 16.67
CA VAL A 210 -12.85 -14.15 16.88
C VAL A 210 -13.02 -13.46 18.23
N THR A 211 -11.93 -13.31 18.96
CA THR A 211 -11.90 -12.55 20.21
C THR A 211 -11.60 -11.09 19.89
N CYS A 212 -12.52 -10.20 20.24
CA CYS A 212 -12.35 -8.77 20.06
C CYS A 212 -11.11 -8.29 20.85
N PRO A 213 -10.17 -7.55 20.22
CA PRO A 213 -8.96 -7.10 20.90
C PRO A 213 -9.21 -6.01 21.95
N ARG A 214 -10.42 -5.42 21.98
CA ARG A 214 -10.77 -4.30 22.86
C ARG A 214 -11.41 -4.75 24.17
N ASP A 215 -12.44 -5.57 24.09
CA ASP A 215 -13.24 -5.99 25.24
C ASP A 215 -13.17 -7.51 25.48
N TYR A 216 -12.39 -8.24 24.68
CA TYR A 216 -12.24 -9.70 24.72
C TYR A 216 -13.55 -10.47 24.51
N THR A 217 -14.61 -9.79 24.03
CA THR A 217 -15.85 -10.44 23.65
C THR A 217 -15.61 -11.34 22.46
N LYS A 218 -16.13 -12.57 22.52
CA LYS A 218 -16.07 -13.50 21.40
C LYS A 218 -17.29 -13.34 20.52
N GLU A 219 -17.06 -13.12 19.23
CA GLU A 219 -18.14 -13.01 18.25
C GLU A 219 -17.81 -13.78 16.97
N PRO A 220 -18.83 -14.32 16.29
CA PRO A 220 -18.67 -14.89 14.97
C PRO A 220 -18.36 -13.80 13.94
N GLN A 221 -17.28 -14.00 13.20
CA GLN A 221 -16.81 -13.11 12.14
C GLN A 221 -16.41 -13.90 10.89
N LEU A 222 -16.29 -13.19 9.77
CA LEU A 222 -15.76 -13.77 8.53
C LEU A 222 -14.31 -14.24 8.74
N VAL A 223 -13.95 -15.37 8.13
CA VAL A 223 -12.52 -15.76 8.02
C VAL A 223 -11.78 -14.78 7.13
N GLU A 224 -10.45 -14.73 7.25
CA GLU A 224 -9.58 -13.78 6.55
C GLU A 224 -9.82 -13.76 5.04
N GLU A 225 -9.99 -14.91 4.38
CA GLU A 225 -10.17 -14.94 2.93
C GLU A 225 -11.49 -14.26 2.51
N THR A 226 -12.59 -14.58 3.21
CA THR A 226 -13.90 -13.97 2.96
C THR A 226 -13.89 -12.48 3.34
N MET A 227 -13.27 -12.16 4.47
CA MET A 227 -13.14 -10.81 4.98
C MET A 227 -12.36 -9.91 4.02
N LEU A 228 -11.26 -10.37 3.43
CA LEU A 228 -10.46 -9.60 2.47
C LEU A 228 -11.26 -9.25 1.20
N ILE A 229 -12.10 -10.18 0.70
CA ILE A 229 -12.99 -9.92 -0.43
C ILE A 229 -13.96 -8.80 -0.08
N VAL A 230 -14.65 -8.94 1.06
CA VAL A 230 -15.65 -7.97 1.48
C VAL A 230 -14.98 -6.63 1.82
N ALA A 231 -13.84 -6.61 2.51
CA ALA A 231 -13.10 -5.38 2.80
C ALA A 231 -12.73 -4.61 1.52
N ARG A 232 -12.25 -5.32 0.48
CA ARG A 232 -11.92 -4.70 -0.81
C ARG A 232 -13.13 -4.13 -1.54
N LEU A 233 -14.30 -4.76 -1.41
CA LEU A 233 -15.54 -4.29 -2.02
C LEU A 233 -16.14 -3.08 -1.28
N PHE A 234 -15.89 -2.95 0.03
CA PHE A 234 -16.57 -1.97 0.89
C PHE A 234 -15.67 -0.82 1.35
N GLY A 235 -14.34 -0.94 1.20
CA GLY A 235 -13.39 0.10 1.60
C GLY A 235 -13.32 0.35 3.10
N PHE A 236 -13.86 -0.54 3.94
CA PHE A 236 -13.77 -0.40 5.39
C PHE A 236 -12.34 -0.58 5.90
N PRO A 237 -11.95 0.13 6.97
CA PRO A 237 -10.63 -0.03 7.57
C PRO A 237 -10.42 -1.47 8.08
N SER A 238 -9.17 -1.92 8.15
CA SER A 238 -8.85 -3.31 8.52
C SER A 238 -9.34 -3.67 9.93
N ASN A 239 -9.19 -2.75 10.89
CA ASN A 239 -9.59 -2.94 12.28
C ASN A 239 -11.10 -3.18 12.48
N TYR A 240 -11.95 -2.60 11.63
CA TYR A 240 -13.40 -2.79 11.64
C TYR A 240 -13.80 -4.27 11.64
N TRP A 241 -13.07 -5.09 10.90
CA TRP A 241 -13.41 -6.49 10.75
C TRP A 241 -13.14 -7.32 12.00
N TYR A 242 -12.24 -6.88 12.89
CA TYR A 242 -11.82 -7.62 14.08
C TYR A 242 -12.51 -7.20 15.38
N LEU A 243 -13.19 -6.06 15.39
CA LEU A 243 -13.92 -5.57 16.57
C LEU A 243 -15.25 -6.32 16.81
N CYS A 244 -15.75 -6.34 18.05
CA CYS A 244 -17.13 -6.79 18.32
C CYS A 244 -18.17 -5.73 17.88
N ASP A 245 -19.44 -6.11 17.75
CA ASP A 245 -20.53 -5.20 17.36
C ASP A 245 -20.71 -4.01 18.32
N LYS A 246 -20.29 -4.16 19.58
CA LYS A 246 -20.29 -3.07 20.57
C LYS A 246 -19.15 -2.08 20.28
N CYS A 247 -17.90 -2.55 20.22
CA CYS A 247 -16.73 -1.71 19.96
C CYS A 247 -16.80 -1.03 18.59
N ARG A 248 -17.33 -1.67 17.54
CA ARG A 248 -17.56 -1.02 16.23
C ARG A 248 -18.41 0.25 16.36
N ARG A 249 -19.49 0.16 17.13
CA ARG A 249 -20.42 1.29 17.32
C ARG A 249 -19.84 2.37 18.22
N GLU A 250 -19.17 1.98 19.31
CA GLU A 250 -18.63 2.93 20.29
C GLU A 250 -17.36 3.62 19.80
N GLU A 251 -16.46 2.91 19.10
CA GLU A 251 -15.15 3.44 18.68
C GLU A 251 -15.15 3.99 17.26
N LEU A 252 -15.80 3.28 16.32
CA LEU A 252 -15.78 3.67 14.91
C LEU A 252 -17.06 4.36 14.46
N GLY A 253 -18.12 4.36 15.29
CA GLY A 253 -19.44 4.82 14.86
C GLY A 253 -20.05 3.95 13.75
N LEU A 254 -19.53 2.75 13.53
CA LEU A 254 -19.93 1.85 12.44
C LEU A 254 -20.89 0.75 12.92
N LEU A 255 -21.84 0.40 12.06
CA LEU A 255 -22.76 -0.71 12.26
C LEU A 255 -22.07 -2.07 12.04
N PRO A 256 -22.71 -3.19 12.41
CA PRO A 256 -22.19 -4.53 12.09
C PRO A 256 -22.08 -4.80 10.58
N PRO A 257 -21.12 -5.65 10.13
CA PRO A 257 -20.91 -5.93 8.70
C PRO A 257 -22.15 -6.41 7.96
N GLU A 258 -22.96 -7.27 8.59
CA GLU A 258 -24.17 -7.80 7.98
C GLU A 258 -25.22 -6.74 7.65
N VAL A 259 -25.19 -5.58 8.33
CA VAL A 259 -26.12 -4.47 8.09
C VAL A 259 -25.72 -3.73 6.83
N TYR A 260 -24.45 -3.33 6.72
CA TYR A 260 -23.93 -2.65 5.53
C TYR A 260 -24.02 -3.53 4.27
N ILE A 261 -23.66 -4.81 4.41
CA ILE A 261 -23.75 -5.76 3.29
C ILE A 261 -25.20 -5.88 2.82
N GLN A 262 -26.16 -5.94 3.75
CA GLN A 262 -27.57 -6.00 3.38
C GLN A 262 -28.06 -4.71 2.72
N ASP A 263 -27.68 -3.55 3.27
CA ASP A 263 -28.09 -2.26 2.73
C ASP A 263 -27.61 -2.07 1.29
N LEU A 264 -26.37 -2.48 0.96
CA LEU A 264 -25.86 -2.38 -0.41
C LEU A 264 -26.50 -3.37 -1.38
N THR A 265 -27.04 -4.49 -0.90
CA THR A 265 -27.76 -5.47 -1.72
C THR A 265 -29.22 -5.09 -1.98
N LYS A 266 -29.69 -3.92 -1.53
CA LYS A 266 -31.03 -3.42 -1.85
C LYS A 266 -31.10 -2.94 -3.31
N PRO A 267 -32.22 -3.16 -4.02
CA PRO A 267 -32.34 -2.74 -5.42
C PRO A 267 -32.00 -1.26 -5.67
N GLU A 268 -32.34 -0.38 -4.72
CA GLU A 268 -32.13 1.06 -4.79
C GLU A 268 -30.64 1.44 -4.70
N THR A 269 -29.85 0.72 -3.91
CA THR A 269 -28.41 0.96 -3.72
C THR A 269 -27.56 0.23 -4.75
N MET A 270 -28.02 -0.93 -5.23
CA MET A 270 -27.33 -1.73 -6.25
C MET A 270 -27.10 -0.93 -7.54
N ALA A 271 -28.03 -0.04 -7.90
CA ALA A 271 -27.95 0.76 -9.12
C ALA A 271 -26.82 1.80 -9.11
N ILE A 272 -26.35 2.21 -7.93
CA ILE A 272 -25.34 3.28 -7.75
C ILE A 272 -24.05 2.78 -7.10
N SER A 273 -24.01 1.50 -6.70
CA SER A 273 -22.86 0.91 -6.00
C SER A 273 -21.76 0.51 -6.98
N PRO A 274 -20.48 0.76 -6.66
CA PRO A 274 -19.33 0.36 -7.49
C PRO A 274 -19.05 -1.15 -7.46
N ILE A 275 -19.83 -1.93 -6.70
CA ILE A 275 -19.69 -3.38 -6.58
C ILE A 275 -20.17 -4.05 -7.88
N PRO A 276 -19.36 -4.94 -8.50
CA PRO A 276 -19.76 -5.65 -9.70
C PRO A 276 -21.02 -6.51 -9.47
N PRO A 277 -22.00 -6.53 -10.40
CA PRO A 277 -23.29 -7.18 -10.22
C PRO A 277 -23.25 -8.65 -9.80
N GLU A 278 -22.22 -9.37 -10.24
CA GLU A 278 -22.00 -10.79 -9.95
C GLU A 278 -21.82 -11.07 -8.44
N TYR A 279 -21.38 -10.10 -7.64
CA TYR A 279 -21.15 -10.28 -6.21
C TYR A 279 -22.40 -10.11 -5.34
N TYR A 280 -23.47 -9.47 -5.81
CA TYR A 280 -24.63 -9.17 -4.94
C TYR A 280 -25.31 -10.42 -4.38
N ARG A 281 -25.44 -11.48 -5.20
CA ARG A 281 -26.00 -12.75 -4.75
C ARG A 281 -25.15 -13.37 -3.64
N TRP A 282 -23.84 -13.31 -3.81
CA TRP A 282 -22.89 -13.83 -2.83
C TRP A 282 -22.88 -13.00 -1.54
N LEU A 283 -22.87 -11.67 -1.65
CA LEU A 283 -22.93 -10.75 -0.52
C LEU A 283 -24.20 -10.95 0.31
N MET A 284 -25.35 -11.18 -0.32
CA MET A 284 -26.57 -11.54 0.42
C MET A 284 -26.39 -12.83 1.23
N LYS A 285 -25.73 -13.85 0.67
CA LYS A 285 -25.40 -15.08 1.41
C LYS A 285 -24.46 -14.78 2.57
N VAL A 286 -23.43 -13.96 2.37
CA VAL A 286 -22.49 -13.53 3.43
C VAL A 286 -23.22 -12.87 4.59
N ALA A 287 -24.10 -11.91 4.30
CA ALA A 287 -24.90 -11.23 5.33
C ALA A 287 -25.79 -12.21 6.11
N ASN A 288 -26.41 -13.16 5.41
CA ASN A 288 -27.28 -14.16 6.04
C ASN A 288 -26.50 -15.14 6.91
N GLU A 289 -25.33 -15.64 6.46
CA GLU A 289 -24.49 -16.52 7.26
C GLU A 289 -23.96 -15.83 8.52
N LEU A 290 -23.55 -14.56 8.43
CA LEU A 290 -23.17 -13.76 9.60
C LEU A 290 -24.33 -13.61 10.58
N LYS A 291 -25.54 -13.31 10.08
CA LYS A 291 -26.74 -13.20 10.93
C LYS A 291 -27.08 -14.53 11.62
N ARG A 292 -27.02 -15.65 10.90
CA ARG A 292 -27.25 -16.98 11.49
C ARG A 292 -26.24 -17.29 12.57
N ALA A 293 -24.95 -17.06 12.29
CA ALA A 293 -23.90 -17.29 13.27
C ALA A 293 -24.07 -16.44 14.54
N LYS A 294 -24.58 -15.20 14.40
CA LYS A 294 -24.93 -14.30 15.50
C LYS A 294 -26.28 -14.60 16.17
N GLY A 295 -27.02 -15.62 15.72
CA GLY A 295 -28.37 -15.93 16.22
C GLY A 295 -29.44 -14.89 15.85
N LYS A 296 -29.18 -14.01 14.88
CA LYS A 296 -30.10 -12.97 14.39
C LYS A 296 -31.01 -13.48 13.25
N LEU A 297 -30.76 -14.67 12.72
CA LEU A 297 -31.57 -15.33 11.69
C LEU A 297 -31.66 -16.82 12.05
N PRO A 298 -32.86 -17.44 12.00
CA PRO A 298 -33.04 -18.86 12.27
C PRO A 298 -32.33 -19.80 11.28
#